data_AF-A0A3D0Q5S6-F1
#
_entry.id   AF-A0A3D0Q5S6-F1
#
_cell.length_a   1.000
_cell.length_b   1.000
_cell.length_c   1.000
_cell.angle_alpha   90.00
_cell.angle_beta   90.00
_cell.angle_gamma   90.00
#
_symmetry.space_group_name_H-M   'P 1'
#
loop_
_entity.id
_entity.type
_entity.pdbx_description
1 polymer ?
#
loop_
_entity_poly.entity_id
_entity_poly.type
_entity_poly.pdbx_seq_one_letter_code
_entity_poly.pdbx_strand_id
1 'polypeptide(L)' 'LDGTRQKTICVTTQVHFGPLSATQIARYWATGEPADKAGAYGIQGIAGQFVKSIEGSYSAVVGLPLYETVQLLQEFGVIE' A
#
# COMPACT_ATOMS: atom_id res chain seq x y z
N LEU A 1 -0.37 -8.26 29.45
CA LEU A 1 -0.45 -6.95 28.78
C LEU A 1 -1.71 -6.29 29.31
N ASP A 2 -1.55 -5.24 30.09
CA ASP A 2 -2.59 -4.51 30.82
C ASP A 2 -3.55 -3.72 29.92
N GLY A 3 -3.37 -3.78 28.59
CA GLY A 3 -4.29 -3.19 27.60
C GLY A 3 -4.31 -1.66 27.62
N THR A 4 -3.45 -1.02 28.42
CA THR A 4 -3.44 0.44 28.65
C THR A 4 -2.56 1.19 27.65
N ARG A 5 -1.60 0.51 27.00
CA ARG A 5 -0.62 1.13 26.10
C ARG A 5 -1.05 0.98 24.64
N GLN A 6 -1.39 2.10 24.00
CA GLN A 6 -1.72 2.19 22.58
C GLN A 6 -0.89 3.30 21.92
N LYS A 7 -0.42 3.06 20.69
CA LYS A 7 0.18 4.07 19.83
C LYS A 7 -0.32 3.91 18.40
N THR A 8 -0.57 5.03 17.73
CA THR A 8 -1.07 5.08 16.36
C THR A 8 -0.16 5.98 15.54
N ILE A 9 0.12 5.58 14.30
CA ILE A 9 0.81 6.39 13.30
C ILE A 9 0.01 6.38 12.00
N CYS A 10 0.04 7.49 11.26
CA CYS A 10 -0.50 7.58 9.91
C CYS A 10 0.65 7.75 8.93
N VAL A 11 0.74 6.86 7.94
CA VAL A 11 1.74 6.91 6.87
C VAL A 11 1.01 7.17 5.56
N THR A 12 1.27 8.33 4.96
CA THR A 12 0.65 8.74 3.70
C THR A 12 1.63 8.52 2.56
N THR A 13 1.15 7.93 1.46
CA THR A 13 1.93 7.73 0.24
C THR A 13 1.12 8.22 -0.95
N GLN A 14 1.73 9.07 -1.78
CA GLN A 14 1.13 9.46 -3.05
C GLN A 14 1.58 8.48 -4.13
N VAL A 15 0.62 8.01 -4.94
CA VAL A 15 0.87 7.09 -6.04
C VAL A 15 0.43 7.77 -7.33
N HIS A 16 1.37 8.00 -8.24
CA HIS A 16 1.12 8.68 -9.49
C HIS A 16 0.97 7.66 -10.60
N PHE A 17 -0.21 7.60 -11.19
CA PHE A 17 -0.46 6.78 -12.37
C PHE A 17 -0.01 7.50 -13.64
N GLY A 18 0.45 6.73 -14.62
CA GLY A 18 0.54 7.19 -16.00
C GLY A 18 -0.86 7.35 -16.62
N PRO A 19 -0.97 8.02 -17.78
CA PRO A 19 -2.23 8.06 -18.52
C PRO A 19 -2.66 6.65 -18.93
N LEU A 20 -3.93 6.31 -18.71
CA LEU A 20 -4.52 5.03 -19.09
C LEU A 20 -5.59 5.23 -20.15
N SER A 21 -5.50 4.43 -21.22
CA SER A 21 -6.57 4.31 -22.21
C SER A 21 -7.70 3.44 -21.69
N ALA A 22 -8.92 3.65 -22.20
CA ALA A 22 -10.07 2.80 -21.90
C ALA A 22 -9.81 1.32 -22.21
N THR A 23 -9.01 1.03 -23.25
CA THR A 23 -8.61 -0.34 -23.61
C THR A 23 -7.72 -0.98 -22.54
N GLN A 24 -6.76 -0.24 -21.98
CA GLN A 24 -5.92 -0.74 -20.89
C GLN A 24 -6.75 -1.01 -19.64
N ILE A 25 -7.66 -0.10 -19.29
CA ILE A 25 -8.57 -0.26 -18.14
C ILE A 25 -9.45 -1.50 -18.32
N ALA A 26 -10.08 -1.67 -19.49
CA ALA A 26 -10.94 -2.82 -19.76
C ALA A 26 -10.16 -4.15 -19.74
N ARG A 27 -8.94 -4.18 -20.30
CA ARG A 27 -8.07 -5.37 -20.24
C ARG A 27 -7.65 -5.70 -18.82
N TYR A 28 -7.31 -4.69 -18.02
CA TYR A 28 -6.95 -4.90 -16.62
C TYR A 28 -8.14 -5.41 -15.81
N TRP A 29 -9.34 -4.86 -16.02
CA TRP A 29 -10.56 -5.38 -15.39
C TRP A 29 -10.80 -6.86 -15.69
N ALA A 30 -10.55 -7.29 -16.92
CA ALA A 30 -10.73 -8.67 -17.34
C ALA A 30 -9.75 -9.67 -16.67
N THR A 31 -8.68 -9.20 -15.99
CA THR A 31 -7.77 -10.10 -15.25
C THR A 31 -8.36 -10.58 -13.93
N GLY A 32 -9.38 -9.88 -13.41
CA GLY A 32 -9.95 -10.13 -12.08
C GLY A 32 -9.14 -9.56 -10.91
N GLU A 33 -7.89 -9.17 -11.10
CA GLU A 33 -7.05 -8.54 -10.05
C GLU A 33 -7.67 -7.29 -9.40
N PRO A 34 -8.42 -6.43 -10.12
CA PRO A 34 -8.99 -5.22 -9.51
C PRO A 34 -10.11 -5.48 -8.50
N ALA A 35 -10.78 -6.64 -8.58
CA ALA A 35 -12.09 -6.85 -7.98
C ALA A 35 -12.08 -6.85 -6.45
N ASP A 36 -10.96 -7.20 -5.84
CA ASP A 36 -10.78 -7.30 -4.38
C ASP A 36 -9.94 -6.16 -3.80
N LYS A 37 -9.65 -5.10 -4.58
CA LYS A 37 -8.73 -4.03 -4.19
C LYS A 37 -9.44 -2.69 -4.04
N ALA A 38 -9.20 -2.01 -2.92
CA ALA A 38 -9.61 -0.62 -2.76
C ALA A 38 -8.95 0.23 -3.86
N GLY A 39 -9.73 1.06 -4.56
CA GLY A 39 -9.24 1.83 -5.71
C GLY A 39 -9.04 1.00 -6.99
N ALA A 40 -9.45 -0.28 -7.01
CA ALA A 40 -9.41 -1.17 -8.17
C ALA A 40 -8.00 -1.37 -8.76
N TYR A 41 -6.96 -1.36 -7.91
CA TYR A 41 -5.60 -1.68 -8.34
C TYR A 41 -4.76 -2.28 -7.20
N GLY A 42 -3.77 -3.11 -7.55
CA GLY A 42 -2.73 -3.58 -6.63
C GLY A 42 -1.34 -3.30 -7.17
N ILE A 43 -0.52 -2.52 -6.45
CA ILE A 43 0.82 -2.12 -6.93
C ILE A 43 1.78 -3.31 -7.13
N GLN A 44 1.54 -4.43 -6.43
CA GLN A 44 2.35 -5.66 -6.49
C GLN A 44 2.03 -6.53 -7.72
N GLY A 45 0.88 -6.28 -8.34
CA GLY A 45 0.33 -7.09 -9.43
C GLY A 45 0.50 -6.42 -10.79
N ILE A 46 -0.40 -6.79 -11.69
CA ILE A 46 -0.48 -6.29 -13.07
C ILE A 46 -0.61 -4.75 -13.08
N ALA A 47 -1.31 -4.15 -12.12
CA ALA A 47 -1.42 -2.69 -12.03
C ALA A 47 -0.10 -1.96 -11.74
N GLY A 48 0.93 -2.65 -11.25
CA GLY A 48 2.26 -2.05 -11.05
C GLY A 48 2.80 -1.38 -12.32
N GLN A 49 2.44 -1.91 -13.51
CA GLN A 49 2.83 -1.33 -14.80
C GLN A 49 2.23 0.07 -15.07
N PHE A 50 1.17 0.45 -14.35
CA PHE A 50 0.49 1.73 -14.51
C PHE A 50 1.04 2.82 -13.58
N VAL A 51 1.81 2.44 -12.55
CA VAL A 51 2.38 3.37 -11.58
C VAL A 51 3.67 3.98 -12.13
N LYS A 52 3.66 5.29 -12.33
CA LYS A 52 4.82 6.06 -12.80
C LYS A 52 5.79 6.38 -11.67
N SER A 53 5.27 6.75 -10.51
CA SER A 53 6.08 7.06 -9.33
C SER A 53 5.28 6.91 -8.04
N ILE A 54 6.00 6.74 -6.94
CA ILE A 54 5.47 6.80 -5.58
C ILE A 54 6.26 7.86 -4.80
N GLU A 55 5.56 8.60 -3.95
CA GLU A 55 6.15 9.54 -3.00
C GLU A 55 5.68 9.15 -1.60
N GLY A 56 6.51 8.40 -0.88
CA GLY A 56 6.19 7.81 0.42
C GLY A 56 6.66 6.36 0.54
N SER A 57 5.90 5.54 1.26
CA SER A 57 6.27 4.17 1.62
C SER A 57 5.56 3.15 0.73
N TYR A 58 6.31 2.44 -0.12
CA TYR A 58 5.81 1.30 -0.90
C TYR A 58 5.13 0.25 0.00
N SER A 59 5.75 -0.06 1.14
CA SER A 59 5.21 -1.04 2.09
C SER A 59 3.86 -0.60 2.69
N ALA A 60 3.66 0.72 2.89
CA ALA A 60 2.36 1.26 3.29
C ALA A 60 1.30 1.05 2.20
N VAL A 61 1.64 1.26 0.91
CA VAL A 61 0.74 0.99 -0.22
C VAL A 61 0.36 -0.49 -0.30
N VAL A 62 1.32 -1.37 0.00
CA VAL A 62 1.11 -2.82 0.08
C VAL A 62 0.15 -3.19 1.22
N GLY A 63 0.16 -2.45 2.33
CA GLY A 63 -0.78 -2.60 3.44
C GLY A 63 -0.16 -2.55 4.84
N LEU A 64 1.17 -2.49 4.96
CA LEU A 64 1.84 -2.34 6.26
C LEU A 64 3.13 -1.49 6.12
N PRO A 65 3.18 -0.28 6.68
CA PRO A 65 4.37 0.57 6.64
C PRO A 65 5.49 -0.04 7.49
N LEU A 66 6.41 -0.79 6.88
CA LEU A 66 7.37 -1.63 7.61
C LEU A 66 8.34 -0.81 8.47
N TYR A 67 8.83 0.31 7.95
CA TYR A 67 9.76 1.17 8.67
C TYR A 67 9.14 1.66 9.99
N GLU A 68 7.95 2.27 9.90
CA GLU A 68 7.20 2.78 11.05
C GLU A 68 6.72 1.67 11.98
N THR A 69 6.34 0.51 11.41
CA THR A 69 5.93 -0.66 12.20
C THR A 69 7.09 -1.16 13.06
N VAL A 70 8.30 -1.28 12.50
CA VAL A 70 9.50 -1.68 13.27
C VAL A 70 9.79 -0.68 14.39
N GLN A 71 9.72 0.62 14.12
CA GLN A 71 9.91 1.65 15.16
C GLN A 71 8.89 1.50 16.31
N LEU A 72 7.61 1.26 15.99
CA LEU A 72 6.58 1.00 17.00
C LEU A 72 6.85 -0.29 17.78
N LEU A 73 7.25 -1.37 17.12
CA LEU A 73 7.55 -2.64 17.78
C LEU A 73 8.75 -2.52 18.74
N GLN A 74 9.80 -1.80 18.34
CA GLN A 74 10.96 -1.51 19.19
C GLN A 74 10.56 -0.67 20.41
N GLU A 75 9.75 0.36 20.23
CA GLU A 75 9.26 1.19 21.34
C GLU A 75 8.41 0.40 22.34
N PHE A 76 7.68 -0.61 21.87
CA PHE A 76 6.90 -1.51 22.72
C PHE A 76 7.74 -2.66 23.31
N GLY A 77 9.03 -2.77 22.97
CA GLY A 77 9.93 -3.82 23.44
C GLY A 77 9.59 -5.20 22.89
N VAL A 78 8.92 -5.27 21.73
CA VAL A 78 8.57 -6.54 21.07
C VAL A 78 9.76 -7.10 20.29
N ILE A 79 10.61 -6.22 19.77
CA ILE A 79 11.84 -6.53 19.03
C ILE A 79 12.96 -5.56 19.45
N GLU A 80 14.21 -5.91 19.14
CA GLU A 80 15.40 -5.05 19.34
C GLU A 80 15.69 -4.16 18.13
#